data_AF-A0A2X1PVT1-F1
#
_entry.id   AF-A0A2X1PVT1-F1
#
_cell.length_a   1.000
_cell.length_b   1.000
_cell.length_c   1.000
_cell.angle_alpha   90.00
_cell.angle_beta   90.00
_cell.angle_gamma   90.00
#
_symmetry.space_group_name_H-M   'P 1'
#
loop_
_entity.id
_entity.type
_entity.pdbx_description
1 polymer ?
#
loop_
_entity_poly.entity_id
_entity_poly.type
_entity_poly.pdbx_seq_one_letter_code
_entity_poly.pdbx_strand_id
1 'polypeptide(L)'
;MLVDSYVKWKISDFGRFYTSTGGGDYAQAANLLSRKVNDRLRSEIGSRTIKDIVSGTRGELMEGAKKALSSGQDSTAELGIEVIDVRVKQINLPDEVSSSIYQRMRAERDAVAREHRSQGKEKSSIYSS
;
A
#
# COMPACT_ATOMS: atom_id res chain seq x y z
N MET A 1 -0.73 3.46 13.29
CA MET A 1 -0.72 2.12 12.63
C MET A 1 0.71 1.63 12.58
N LEU A 2 0.96 0.40 13.06
CA LEU A 2 2.27 -0.24 12.96
C LEU A 2 2.23 -1.29 11.85
N VAL A 3 3.23 -1.28 10.97
CA VAL A 3 3.43 -2.34 9.96
C VAL A 3 4.81 -2.91 10.23
N ASP A 4 4.86 -4.19 10.59
CA ASP A 4 6.11 -4.95 10.68
C ASP A 4 6.41 -5.56 9.31
N SER A 5 7.60 -5.28 8.79
CA SER A 5 8.04 -5.72 7.47
C SER A 5 9.53 -6.00 7.47
N TYR A 6 9.97 -6.89 6.57
CA TYR A 6 11.38 -7.09 6.27
C TYR A 6 11.66 -6.81 4.80
N VAL A 7 12.88 -6.36 4.53
CA VAL A 7 13.35 -6.00 3.20
C VAL A 7 14.67 -6.70 2.97
N LYS A 8 14.78 -7.44 1.85
CA LYS A 8 16.06 -7.96 1.36
C LYS A 8 16.54 -7.06 0.23
N TRP A 9 17.77 -6.61 0.34
CA TRP A 9 18.40 -5.71 -0.61
C TRP A 9 19.87 -6.10 -0.80
N LYS A 10 20.47 -5.65 -1.90
CA LYS A 10 21.90 -5.76 -2.17
C LYS A 10 22.43 -4.43 -2.72
N ILE A 11 23.73 -4.22 -2.61
CA ILE A 11 24.41 -3.11 -3.27
C ILE A 11 24.59 -3.49 -4.74
N SER A 12 24.04 -2.68 -5.63
CA SER A 12 24.23 -2.82 -7.09
C SER A 12 25.36 -1.93 -7.59
N ASP A 13 25.59 -0.77 -6.96
CA ASP A 13 26.70 0.15 -7.28
C ASP A 13 27.35 0.64 -5.99
N PHE A 14 28.57 0.16 -5.73
CA PHE A 14 29.31 0.50 -4.52
C PHE A 14 29.73 1.97 -4.46
N GLY A 15 30.07 2.59 -5.60
CA GLY A 15 30.50 3.98 -5.64
C GLY A 15 29.36 4.93 -5.27
N ARG A 16 28.18 4.71 -5.87
CA ARG A 16 26.95 5.43 -5.50
C ARG A 16 26.53 5.15 -4.06
N PHE A 17 26.59 3.90 -3.63
CA PHE A 17 26.27 3.56 -2.25
C PHE A 17 27.14 4.31 -1.25
N TYR A 18 28.45 4.34 -1.47
CA TYR A 18 29.40 5.00 -0.58
C TYR A 18 29.16 6.50 -0.46
N THR A 19 28.89 7.19 -1.59
CA THR A 19 28.61 8.64 -1.59
C THR A 19 27.23 8.95 -1.01
N SER A 20 26.22 8.11 -1.26
CA SER A 20 24.83 8.32 -0.83
C SER A 20 24.61 8.06 0.66
N THR A 21 25.38 7.13 1.23
CA THR A 21 25.22 6.68 2.62
C THR A 21 26.20 7.33 3.59
N GLY A 22 27.04 8.25 3.13
CA GLY A 22 27.98 8.96 3.98
C GLY A 22 29.18 8.10 4.41
N GLY A 23 29.76 7.33 3.48
CA GLY A 23 30.94 6.51 3.74
C GLY A 23 30.69 5.01 3.76
N GLY A 24 29.58 4.54 3.19
CA GLY A 24 29.26 3.11 3.10
C GLY A 24 28.62 2.54 4.37
N ASP A 25 27.93 3.36 5.15
CA ASP A 25 27.24 2.91 6.37
C ASP A 25 26.00 2.06 6.02
N TYR A 26 26.15 0.76 6.22
CA TYR A 26 25.09 -0.24 6.04
C TYR A 26 23.91 -0.04 6.99
N ALA A 27 24.15 0.41 8.23
CA ALA A 27 23.09 0.63 9.20
C ALA A 27 22.24 1.85 8.80
N GLN A 28 22.89 2.91 8.33
CA GLN A 28 22.17 4.07 7.79
C GLN A 28 21.34 3.70 6.56
N ALA A 29 21.92 2.94 5.63
CA ALA A 29 21.22 2.45 4.44
C ALA A 29 20.00 1.58 4.80
N ALA A 30 20.18 0.63 5.71
CA ALA A 30 19.10 -0.25 6.19
C ALA A 30 17.96 0.54 6.85
N ASN A 31 18.30 1.54 7.68
CA ASN A 31 17.30 2.41 8.31
C ASN A 31 16.55 3.28 7.31
N LEU A 32 17.23 3.80 6.29
CA LEU A 32 16.59 4.59 5.22
C LEU A 32 15.62 3.73 4.41
N LEU A 33 16.05 2.52 4.00
CA LEU A 33 15.22 1.56 3.30
C LEU A 33 13.99 1.17 4.12
N SER A 34 14.18 0.80 5.38
CA SER A 34 13.09 0.41 6.29
C SER A 34 12.05 1.52 6.40
N ARG A 35 12.48 2.79 6.54
CA ARG A 35 11.57 3.95 6.56
C ARG A 35 10.79 4.11 5.26
N LYS A 36 11.47 4.15 4.11
CA LYS A 36 10.82 4.25 2.79
C LYS A 36 9.77 3.15 2.57
N VAL A 37 10.13 1.91 2.90
CA VAL A 37 9.22 0.77 2.78
C VAL A 37 8.01 0.92 3.71
N ASN A 38 8.23 1.33 4.96
CA ASN A 38 7.14 1.54 5.92
C ASN A 38 6.17 2.62 5.46
N ASP A 39 6.69 3.76 5.01
CA ASP A 39 5.89 4.88 4.53
C ASP A 39 5.07 4.50 3.31
N ARG A 40 5.66 3.77 2.35
CA ARG A 40 4.95 3.30 1.16
C ARG A 40 3.87 2.29 1.50
N LEU A 41 4.17 1.31 2.36
CA LEU A 41 3.18 0.34 2.83
C LEU A 41 2.02 1.04 3.55
N ARG A 42 2.31 2.03 4.41
CA ARG A 42 1.27 2.81 5.09
C ARG A 42 0.41 3.59 4.11
N SER A 43 1.01 4.20 3.08
CA SER A 43 0.30 4.91 2.02
C SER A 43 -0.63 4.00 1.23
N GLU A 44 -0.16 2.83 0.80
CA GLU A 44 -1.00 1.84 0.08
C GLU A 44 -2.12 1.28 0.95
N ILE A 45 -1.86 1.06 2.24
CA ILE A 45 -2.88 0.59 3.18
C ILE A 45 -3.93 1.67 3.45
N GLY A 46 -3.52 2.94 3.48
CA GLY A 46 -4.43 4.08 3.66
C GLY A 46 -5.27 4.39 2.41
N SER A 47 -4.76 4.06 1.22
CA SER A 47 -5.49 4.29 -0.04
C SER A 47 -6.43 3.16 -0.44
N ARG A 48 -6.21 1.92 0.06
CA ARG A 48 -7.05 0.73 -0.21
C ARG A 48 -7.99 0.42 0.95
N THR A 49 -9.06 -0.34 0.72
CA THR A 49 -9.91 -0.80 1.82
C THR A 49 -9.27 -2.00 2.53
N ILE A 50 -9.38 -2.06 3.87
CA ILE A 50 -8.84 -3.15 4.71
C ILE A 50 -9.33 -4.53 4.22
N LYS A 51 -10.53 -4.58 3.64
CA LYS A 51 -11.10 -5.79 3.05
C LYS A 51 -10.20 -6.33 1.93
N ASP A 52 -9.64 -5.49 1.06
CA ASP A 52 -8.71 -5.91 0.01
C ASP A 52 -7.42 -6.49 0.62
N ILE A 53 -6.90 -5.84 1.66
CA ILE A 53 -5.65 -6.24 2.31
C ILE A 53 -5.77 -7.62 2.99
N VAL A 54 -6.93 -7.92 3.61
CA VAL A 54 -7.16 -9.15 4.38
C VAL A 54 -7.78 -10.29 3.55
N SER A 55 -8.56 -9.99 2.50
CA SER A 55 -9.31 -11.00 1.75
C SER A 55 -8.55 -11.74 0.64
N GLY A 56 -7.30 -11.36 0.34
CA GLY A 56 -6.48 -12.10 -0.62
C GLY A 56 -5.44 -11.26 -1.37
N THR A 57 -5.51 -9.94 -1.30
CA THR A 57 -4.70 -9.01 -2.10
C THR A 57 -3.32 -8.70 -1.50
N ARG A 58 -2.90 -9.43 -0.46
CA ARG A 58 -1.61 -9.23 0.22
C ARG A 58 -0.42 -9.33 -0.75
N GLY A 59 -0.51 -10.23 -1.73
CA GLY A 59 0.49 -10.37 -2.79
C GLY A 59 0.62 -9.11 -3.66
N GLU A 60 -0.49 -8.57 -4.15
CA GLU A 60 -0.50 -7.35 -4.97
C GLU A 60 -0.04 -6.12 -4.19
N LEU A 61 -0.33 -6.05 -2.88
CA LEU A 61 0.17 -4.99 -2.01
C LEU A 61 1.71 -5.04 -1.93
N MET A 62 2.27 -6.24 -1.74
CA MET A 62 3.72 -6.43 -1.68
C MET A 62 4.37 -6.16 -3.03
N GLU A 63 3.73 -6.57 -4.12
CA GLU A 63 4.22 -6.31 -5.47
C GLU A 63 4.18 -4.82 -5.81
N GLY A 64 3.11 -4.11 -5.43
CA GLY A 64 3.00 -2.66 -5.57
C GLY A 64 4.05 -1.91 -4.75
N ALA A 65 4.30 -2.32 -3.51
CA ALA A 65 5.37 -1.77 -2.68
C ALA A 65 6.74 -2.03 -3.31
N LYS A 66 7.02 -3.27 -3.75
CA LYS A 66 8.27 -3.62 -4.44
C LYS A 66 8.46 -2.78 -5.71
N LYS A 67 7.41 -2.64 -6.52
CA LYS A 67 7.45 -1.88 -7.78
C LYS A 67 7.71 -0.40 -7.54
N ALA A 68 7.11 0.21 -6.51
CA ALA A 68 7.37 1.59 -6.14
C ALA A 68 8.82 1.83 -5.67
N LEU A 69 9.40 0.86 -4.94
CA LEU A 69 10.78 0.92 -4.48
C LEU A 69 11.80 0.61 -5.60
N SER A 70 11.37 -0.16 -6.61
CA SER A 70 12.18 -0.51 -7.78
C SER A 70 12.09 0.55 -8.89
N SER A 71 10.98 1.28 -8.97
CA SER A 71 10.68 2.25 -10.02
C SER A 71 9.74 3.35 -9.50
N GLY A 72 10.22 4.60 -9.48
CA GLY A 72 9.46 5.77 -9.01
C GLY A 72 10.31 6.77 -8.23
N GLN A 73 9.67 7.79 -7.65
CA GLN A 73 10.30 8.81 -6.80
C GLN A 73 10.98 8.21 -5.55
N ASP A 74 10.53 7.03 -5.12
CA ASP A 74 11.10 6.32 -3.97
C ASP A 74 12.24 5.37 -4.33
N SER A 75 12.65 5.33 -5.60
CA SER A 75 13.64 4.39 -6.11
C SER A 75 14.91 4.40 -5.27
N THR A 76 15.39 3.21 -4.95
CA THR A 76 16.66 3.01 -4.23
C THR A 76 17.85 2.94 -5.18
N ALA A 77 17.60 2.99 -6.50
CA ALA A 77 18.64 2.91 -7.52
C ALA A 77 19.62 4.10 -7.45
N GLU A 78 19.14 5.27 -7.03
CA GLU A 78 19.98 6.46 -6.79
C GLU A 78 20.97 6.24 -5.64
N LEU A 79 20.60 5.39 -4.68
CA LEU A 79 21.45 5.01 -3.55
C LEU A 79 22.44 3.89 -3.88
N GLY A 80 22.48 3.40 -5.13
CA GLY A 80 23.28 2.23 -5.51
C GLY A 80 22.76 0.92 -4.90
N ILE A 81 21.48 0.87 -4.53
CA ILE A 81 20.84 -0.27 -3.84
C ILE A 81 19.75 -0.88 -4.71
N GLU A 82 19.74 -2.21 -4.80
CA GLU A 82 18.69 -2.99 -5.45
C GLU A 82 17.87 -3.75 -4.40
N VAL A 83 16.54 -3.54 -4.40
CA VAL A 83 15.60 -4.26 -3.53
C VAL A 83 15.21 -5.58 -4.19
N ILE A 84 15.55 -6.69 -3.55
CA ILE A 84 15.30 -8.05 -4.06
C ILE A 84 13.91 -8.52 -3.65
N ASP A 85 13.56 -8.31 -2.38
CA ASP A 85 12.32 -8.79 -1.78
C ASP A 85 11.82 -7.84 -0.68
N VAL A 86 10.51 -7.70 -0.58
CA VAL A 86 9.84 -6.95 0.48
C VAL A 86 8.72 -7.80 1.00
N ARG A 87 8.70 -8.09 2.30
CA ARG A 87 7.60 -8.84 2.90
C ARG A 87 7.10 -8.26 4.19
N VAL A 88 5.77 -8.11 4.24
CA VAL A 88 5.04 -7.70 5.45
C VAL A 88 4.89 -8.90 6.36
N LYS A 89 5.38 -8.80 7.59
CA LYS A 89 5.18 -9.81 8.64
C LYS A 89 3.82 -9.64 9.30
N GLN A 90 3.54 -8.44 9.80
CA GLN A 90 2.32 -8.14 10.56
C GLN A 90 1.83 -6.72 10.29
N ILE A 91 0.51 -6.53 10.28
CA ILE A 91 -0.12 -5.20 10.17
C ILE A 91 -0.98 -5.02 11.42
N ASN A 92 -0.64 -4.03 12.24
CA ASN A 92 -1.41 -3.61 13.40
C ASN A 92 -2.22 -2.36 13.04
N LEU A 93 -3.49 -2.59 12.71
CA LEU A 93 -4.47 -1.55 12.39
C LEU A 93 -4.92 -0.86 13.70
N PRO A 94 -4.92 0.49 13.78
CA PRO A 94 -5.54 1.22 14.88
C PRO A 94 -7.06 1.08 14.82
N ASP A 95 -7.70 1.01 15.99
CA ASP A 95 -9.16 0.91 16.12
C ASP A 95 -9.90 2.07 15.42
N GLU A 96 -9.30 3.27 15.38
CA GLU A 96 -9.86 4.45 14.70
C GLU A 96 -9.99 4.30 13.19
N VAL A 97 -9.11 3.53 12.53
CA VAL A 97 -9.18 3.35 11.06
C VAL A 97 -10.41 2.52 10.69
N SER A 98 -10.92 1.67 11.61
CA SER A 98 -12.21 1.03 11.43
C SER A 98 -13.34 2.06 11.30
N SER A 99 -13.34 3.15 12.07
CA SER A 99 -14.47 4.08 12.10
C SER A 99 -14.66 4.85 10.78
N SER A 100 -13.59 5.39 10.21
CA SER A 100 -13.58 6.09 8.90
C SER A 100 -13.99 5.16 7.75
N ILE A 101 -13.54 3.91 7.80
CA ILE A 101 -13.89 2.87 6.81
C ILE A 101 -15.34 2.41 6.98
N TYR A 102 -15.83 2.25 8.22
CA TYR A 102 -17.24 1.97 8.50
C TYR A 102 -18.16 3.08 8.00
N GLN A 103 -17.74 4.35 8.11
CA GLN A 103 -18.47 5.48 7.55
C GLN A 103 -18.49 5.44 6.02
N ARG A 104 -17.36 5.13 5.37
CA ARG A 104 -17.30 5.00 3.90
C ARG A 104 -18.11 3.80 3.39
N MET A 105 -18.06 2.67 4.09
CA MET A 105 -18.88 1.47 3.79
C MET A 105 -20.37 1.75 3.96
N ARG A 106 -20.76 2.51 4.99
CA ARG A 106 -22.15 2.93 5.16
C ARG A 106 -22.58 3.80 3.97
N ALA A 107 -21.75 4.76 3.58
CA ALA A 107 -22.03 5.62 2.44
C ALA A 107 -22.15 4.85 1.10
N GLU A 108 -21.29 3.87 0.85
CA GLU A 108 -21.39 2.99 -0.34
C GLU A 108 -22.63 2.10 -0.31
N ARG A 109 -22.94 1.46 0.83
CA ARG A 109 -24.17 0.65 0.97
C ARG A 109 -25.43 1.49 0.77
N ASP A 110 -25.44 2.71 1.31
CA ASP A 110 -26.56 3.64 1.14
C ASP A 110 -26.70 4.10 -0.32
N ALA A 111 -25.59 4.21 -1.06
CA ALA A 111 -25.59 4.50 -2.49
C ALA A 111 -26.13 3.33 -3.31
N VAL A 112 -25.65 2.10 -3.07
CA VAL A 112 -26.12 0.88 -3.76
C VAL A 112 -27.61 0.63 -3.50
N ALA A 113 -28.09 0.86 -2.28
CA ALA A 113 -29.51 0.74 -1.95
C ALA A 113 -30.39 1.83 -2.58
N ARG A 114 -29.82 3.00 -2.93
CA ARG A 114 -30.51 4.04 -3.70
C ARG A 114 -30.54 3.70 -5.19
N GLU A 115 -29.42 3.24 -5.74
CA GLU A 115 -29.27 2.78 -7.12
C GLU A 115 -30.28 1.67 -7.45
N HIS A 116 -30.35 0.63 -6.61
CA HIS A 116 -31.30 -0.48 -6.79
C HIS A 116 -32.77 -0.03 -6.75
N ARG A 117 -33.11 0.97 -5.93
CA ARG A 117 -34.46 1.54 -5.88
C ARG A 117 -34.78 2.42 -7.10
N SER A 118 -33.78 3.09 -7.66
CA SER A 118 -33.94 3.88 -8.90
C SER A 118 -34.20 2.97 -10.10
N GLN A 119 -33.41 1.91 -10.26
CA GLN A 119 -33.59 0.94 -11.36
C GLN A 119 -34.89 0.12 -11.25
N GLY A 120 -35.35 -0.14 -10.02
CA GLY A 120 -36.64 -0.80 -9.79
C GLY A 120 -37.86 0.05 -10.21
N LYS A 121 -37.77 1.38 -10.12
CA LYS A 121 -38.85 2.28 -10.58
C LYS A 121 -38.88 2.41 -12.10
N GLU A 122 -37.71 2.42 -12.76
CA GLU A 122 -37.61 2.56 -14.21
C GLU A 122 -38.13 1.31 -14.96
N LYS A 123 -37.88 0.10 -14.44
CA LYS A 123 -38.43 -1.13 -15.03
C LYS A 123 -39.95 -1.28 -14.88
N SER A 124 -40.58 -0.52 -13.98
CA SER A 124 -42.03 -0.54 -13.80
C SER A 124 -42.77 0.35 -14.80
N SER A 125 -42.13 1.37 -15.38
CA SER A 125 -42.81 2.29 -16.32
C SER A 125 -42.87 1.78 -17.76
N ILE A 126 -42.08 0.76 -18.11
CA ILE A 126 -42.02 0.20 -19.47
C ILE A 126 -43.12 -0.86 -19.71
N TYR A 127 -43.76 -1.39 -18.66
CA TYR A 127 -44.82 -2.40 -18.78
C TYR A 127 -46.25 -1.83 -18.73
N SER A 128 -46.44 -0.50 -18.74
CA SER A 128 -47.76 0.15 -18.65
C SER A 128 -48.09 1.09 -19.81
N SER A 129 -47.63 0.81 -21.03
CA SER A 129 -48.06 1.49 -22.27
C SER A 129 -48.73 0.55 -23.23
#